data_AF-A0A959FXZ0-F1
#
_entry.id   AF-A0A959FXZ0-F1
#
_cell.length_a   1.000
_cell.length_b   1.000
_cell.length_c   1.000
_cell.angle_alpha   90.00
_cell.angle_beta   90.00
_cell.angle_gamma   90.00
#
_symmetry.space_group_name_H-M   'P 1'
#
loop_
_entity.id
_entity.type
_entity.pdbx_description
1 polymer ?
#
loop_
_entity_poly.entity_id
_entity_poly.type
_entity_poly.pdbx_seq_one_letter_code
_entity_poly.pdbx_strand_id
1 'polypeptide(L)'
;MAATLSPARIVLLFCFILLNFGCDQLSKEVARQQLNYGEQVEGWDEYLVLRLIENEGAFFGLGAQWSGFGRGFVLLFLPAFSLVLLSYFLFFRRPFSWLFALGCTAIIGGAAGNL
;
A
#
# COMPACT_ATOMS: atom_id res chain seq x y z
N MET A 1 31.81 0.83 -9.39
CA MET A 1 31.30 -0.13 -8.39
C MET A 1 29.92 0.35 -7.98
N ALA A 2 28.84 -0.39 -8.24
CA ALA A 2 27.51 0.01 -7.80
C ALA A 2 27.49 -0.02 -6.27
N ALA A 3 27.18 1.10 -5.62
CA ALA A 3 27.12 1.16 -4.17
C ALA A 3 26.02 0.20 -3.68
N THR A 4 26.37 -0.77 -2.84
CA THR A 4 25.40 -1.71 -2.26
C THR A 4 24.85 -1.16 -0.95
N LEU A 5 23.62 -1.55 -0.61
CA LEU A 5 23.06 -1.28 0.71
C LEU A 5 23.83 -2.07 1.77
N SER A 6 24.20 -1.42 2.88
CA SER A 6 24.64 -2.14 4.08
C SER A 6 23.50 -3.03 4.59
N PRO A 7 23.78 -4.22 5.14
CA PRO A 7 22.74 -5.12 5.67
C PRO A 7 21.77 -4.44 6.65
N ALA A 8 22.27 -3.59 7.56
CA ALA A 8 21.44 -2.86 8.52
C ALA A 8 20.39 -1.95 7.86
N ARG A 9 20.76 -1.27 6.77
CA ARG A 9 19.82 -0.45 5.99
C ARG A 9 18.76 -1.31 5.29
N ILE A 10 19.13 -2.48 4.78
CA ILE A 10 18.17 -3.41 4.16
C ILE A 10 17.13 -3.83 5.20
N VAL A 11 17.59 -4.27 6.37
CA VAL A 11 16.70 -4.64 7.49
C VAL A 11 15.77 -3.49 7.84
N LEU A 12 16.28 -2.27 7.98
CA LEU A 12 15.48 -1.11 8.31
C LEU A 12 14.40 -0.82 7.25
N LEU A 13 14.75 -0.88 5.96
CA LEU A 13 13.78 -0.69 4.87
C LEU A 13 12.68 -1.76 4.90
N PHE A 14 13.04 -3.03 5.14
CA PHE A 14 12.05 -4.10 5.30
C PHE A 14 11.15 -3.89 6.52
N CYS A 15 11.70 -3.44 7.65
CA CYS A 15 10.89 -3.09 8.82
C CYS A 15 9.85 -2.01 8.50
N PHE A 16 10.23 -0.96 7.75
CA PHE A 16 9.28 0.06 7.33
C PHE A 16 8.20 -0.47 6.38
N ILE A 17 8.56 -1.33 5.43
CA ILE A 17 7.57 -1.97 4.53
C ILE A 17 6.58 -2.81 5.34
N LEU A 18 7.10 -3.67 6.23
CA LEU A 18 6.27 -4.54 7.08
C LEU A 18 5.40 -3.76 8.06
N LEU A 19 5.88 -2.63 8.58
CA LEU A 19 5.10 -1.76 9.45
C LEU A 19 3.90 -1.18 8.69
N ASN A 20 4.12 -0.62 7.49
CA ASN A 20 3.03 -0.05 6.68
C ASN A 20 2.02 -1.14 6.28
N PHE A 21 2.50 -2.26 5.75
CA PHE A 21 1.64 -3.39 5.36
C PHE A 21 0.88 -3.98 6.57
N GLY A 22 1.57 -4.18 7.69
CA GLY A 22 0.98 -4.73 8.91
C GLY A 22 -0.08 -3.81 9.52
N CYS A 23 0.19 -2.51 9.63
CA CYS A 23 -0.81 -1.54 10.11
C CYS A 23 -2.04 -1.49 9.20
N ASP A 24 -1.86 -1.54 7.88
CA ASP A 24 -2.96 -1.57 6.91
C ASP A 24 -3.82 -2.84 7.08
N GLN A 25 -3.21 -4.03 7.06
CA GLN A 25 -3.95 -5.28 7.17
C GLN A 25 -4.62 -5.46 8.54
N LEU A 26 -3.94 -5.10 9.63
CA LEU A 26 -4.53 -5.18 10.98
C LEU A 26 -5.69 -4.19 11.14
N SER A 27 -5.56 -2.96 10.63
CA SER A 27 -6.65 -1.98 10.73
C SER A 27 -7.88 -2.40 9.90
N LYS A 28 -7.69 -2.94 8.70
CA LYS A 28 -8.76 -3.54 7.89
C LYS A 28 -9.45 -4.70 8.60
N GLU A 29 -8.68 -5.59 9.22
CA GLU A 29 -9.22 -6.72 9.97
C GLU A 29 -10.04 -6.26 11.18
N VAL A 30 -9.53 -5.31 11.96
CA VAL A 30 -10.27 -4.72 13.07
C VAL A 30 -11.57 -4.07 12.59
N ALA A 31 -11.55 -3.33 11.47
CA ALA A 31 -12.74 -2.72 10.91
C ALA A 31 -13.80 -3.76 10.50
N ARG A 32 -13.38 -4.87 9.86
CA ARG A 32 -14.29 -5.96 9.48
C ARG A 32 -14.90 -6.68 10.68
N GLN A 33 -14.19 -6.75 11.80
CA GLN A 33 -14.66 -7.42 13.02
C GLN A 33 -15.55 -6.52 13.90
N GLN A 34 -15.32 -5.20 13.88
CA GLN A 34 -15.94 -4.28 14.84
C GLN A 34 -16.99 -3.34 14.24
N LEU A 35 -17.01 -3.15 12.91
CA LEU A 35 -17.93 -2.24 12.25
C LEU A 35 -18.92 -3.00 11.36
N ASN A 36 -20.17 -2.57 11.37
CA ASN A 36 -21.11 -3.03 10.35
C ASN A 36 -20.84 -2.31 9.02
N TYR A 37 -21.10 -3.01 7.91
CA TYR A 37 -20.90 -2.43 6.58
C TYR A 37 -21.74 -1.16 6.40
N GLY A 38 -21.09 -0.07 6.02
CA GLY A 38 -21.74 1.22 5.82
C GLY A 38 -22.14 1.97 7.09
N GLU A 39 -21.85 1.44 8.28
CA GLU A 39 -22.01 2.13 9.56
C GLU A 39 -21.02 3.29 9.69
N GLN A 40 -21.45 4.39 10.32
CA GLN A 40 -20.57 5.49 10.70
C GLN A 40 -20.33 5.46 12.20
N VAL A 41 -19.06 5.35 12.58
CA VAL A 41 -18.62 5.48 13.96
C VAL A 41 -17.76 6.73 14.09
N GLU A 42 -18.13 7.63 14.99
CA GLU A 42 -17.35 8.82 15.31
C GLU A 42 -16.04 8.39 16.00
N GLY A 43 -14.91 8.69 15.37
CA GLY A 43 -13.58 8.42 15.91
C GLY A 43 -13.04 9.59 16.73
N TRP A 44 -13.18 10.82 16.22
CA TRP A 44 -12.86 12.05 16.94
C TRP A 44 -13.88 13.13 16.58
N ASP A 45 -14.93 13.20 17.40
CA ASP A 45 -16.09 14.07 17.20
C ASP A 45 -16.55 14.03 15.72
N GLU A 46 -16.78 15.20 15.12
CA GLU A 46 -17.19 15.32 13.71
C GLU A 46 -16.02 15.34 12.71
N TYR A 47 -14.76 15.34 13.18
CA TYR A 47 -13.58 15.49 12.30
C TYR A 47 -13.09 14.17 11.70
N LEU A 48 -13.34 13.05 12.39
CA LEU A 48 -12.93 11.73 11.97
C LEU A 48 -14.07 10.74 12.13
N VAL A 49 -14.52 10.17 11.01
CA VAL A 49 -15.52 9.10 10.98
C VAL A 49 -14.88 7.83 10.43
N LEU A 50 -15.03 6.74 11.18
CA LEU A 50 -14.67 5.40 10.75
C LEU A 50 -15.87 4.77 10.06
N ARG A 51 -15.65 4.22 8.86
CA ARG A 51 -16.69 3.58 8.06
C ARG A 51 -16.08 2.41 7.30
N LEU A 52 -16.64 1.22 7.45
CA LEU A 52 -16.28 0.06 6.64
C LEU A 52 -16.95 0.16 5.27
N ILE A 53 -16.14 0.42 4.24
CA ILE A 53 -16.54 0.40 2.82
C ILE A 53 -15.50 -0.40 2.05
N GLU A 54 -15.98 -1.28 1.19
CA GLU A 54 -15.14 -2.05 0.28
C GLU A 54 -15.07 -1.32 -1.07
N ASN A 55 -13.86 -1.18 -1.62
CA ASN A 55 -13.66 -0.52 -2.91
C ASN A 55 -13.49 -1.56 -4.02
N GLU A 56 -14.50 -1.72 -4.87
CA GLU A 56 -14.44 -2.66 -6.01
C GLU A 56 -13.59 -2.15 -7.19
N GLY A 57 -13.11 -0.91 -7.14
CA GLY A 57 -12.26 -0.31 -8.16
C GLY A 57 -10.97 0.28 -7.58
N ALA A 58 -10.26 1.07 -8.38
CA ALA A 58 -9.14 1.88 -7.91
C ALA A 58 -9.66 3.22 -7.33
N PHE A 59 -8.83 4.26 -7.36
CA PHE A 59 -9.20 5.62 -6.93
C PHE A 59 -10.50 6.11 -7.58
N PHE A 60 -11.41 6.68 -6.77
CA PHE A 60 -12.77 7.09 -7.18
C PHE A 60 -13.64 5.98 -7.82
N GLY A 61 -13.37 4.70 -7.51
CA GLY A 61 -14.11 3.57 -8.06
C GLY A 61 -13.76 3.27 -9.53
N LEU A 62 -12.64 3.79 -10.04
CA LEU A 62 -12.19 3.53 -11.40
C LEU A 62 -12.09 2.03 -11.65
N GLY A 63 -12.76 1.57 -12.72
CA GLY A 63 -12.74 0.17 -13.10
C GLY A 63 -13.68 -0.75 -12.30
N ALA A 64 -14.48 -0.22 -11.37
CA ALA A 64 -15.43 -1.03 -10.57
C ALA A 64 -16.40 -1.84 -11.44
N GLN A 65 -16.90 -1.26 -12.52
CA GLN A 65 -17.83 -1.92 -13.47
C GLN A 65 -17.11 -2.64 -14.62
N TRP A 66 -15.78 -2.58 -14.69
CA TRP A 66 -15.04 -3.23 -15.77
C TRP A 66 -15.01 -4.74 -15.55
N SER A 67 -15.02 -5.51 -16.64
CA SER A 67 -14.89 -6.95 -16.64
C SER A 67 -13.84 -7.42 -17.65
N GLY A 68 -13.45 -8.68 -17.57
CA GLY A 68 -12.48 -9.28 -18.49
C GLY A 68 -11.07 -8.69 -18.37
N PHE A 69 -10.36 -8.69 -19.50
CA PHE A 69 -8.93 -8.38 -19.55
C PHE A 69 -8.58 -6.97 -19.06
N GLY A 70 -9.38 -5.96 -19.43
CA GLY A 70 -9.11 -4.56 -19.07
C GLY A 70 -9.11 -4.33 -17.56
N ARG A 71 -10.04 -4.97 -16.83
CA ARG A 71 -10.10 -4.93 -15.36
C ARG A 71 -8.82 -5.51 -14.75
N GLY A 72 -8.48 -6.73 -15.12
CA GLY A 72 -7.29 -7.41 -14.58
C GLY A 72 -5.99 -6.70 -14.93
N PHE A 73 -5.88 -6.18 -16.14
CA PHE A 73 -4.68 -5.44 -16.57
C PHE A 73 -4.48 -4.16 -15.76
N VAL A 74 -5.53 -3.35 -15.59
CA VAL A 74 -5.41 -2.04 -14.94
C VAL A 74 -5.43 -2.13 -13.41
N LEU A 75 -6.30 -2.97 -12.83
CA LEU A 75 -6.48 -3.02 -11.37
C LEU A 75 -5.51 -3.98 -10.67
N LEU A 76 -4.93 -4.94 -11.38
CA LEU A 76 -4.02 -5.94 -10.79
C LEU A 76 -2.63 -5.89 -11.40
N PHE A 77 -2.52 -6.09 -12.72
CA PHE A 77 -1.21 -6.21 -13.37
C PHE A 77 -0.39 -4.92 -13.27
N LEU A 78 -0.97 -3.77 -13.59
CA LEU A 78 -0.26 -2.49 -13.58
C LEU A 78 0.24 -2.10 -12.17
N PRO A 79 -0.59 -2.18 -11.11
CA PRO A 79 -0.11 -1.95 -9.74
C PRO A 79 0.97 -2.94 -9.30
N ALA A 80 0.78 -4.24 -9.56
CA ALA A 80 1.78 -5.26 -9.20
C ALA A 80 3.11 -5.06 -9.94
N PHE A 81 3.05 -4.75 -11.24
CA PHE A 81 4.23 -4.44 -12.03
C PHE A 81 4.96 -3.20 -11.53
N SER A 82 4.22 -2.14 -11.20
CA SER A 82 4.78 -0.90 -10.64
C SER A 82 5.45 -1.15 -9.27
N LEU A 83 4.86 -2.01 -8.44
CA LEU A 83 5.40 -2.41 -7.15
C LEU A 83 6.74 -3.14 -7.30
N VAL A 84 6.82 -4.10 -8.24
CA VAL A 84 8.06 -4.83 -8.56
C VAL A 84 9.13 -3.87 -9.06
N LEU A 85 8.77 -2.96 -9.97
CA LEU A 85 9.69 -1.98 -10.53
C LEU A 85 10.24 -1.03 -9.47
N LEU A 86 9.37 -0.48 -8.60
CA LEU A 86 9.77 0.41 -7.52
C LEU A 86 10.68 -0.30 -6.51
N SER A 87 10.36 -1.55 -6.17
CA SER A 87 11.20 -2.39 -5.30
C SER A 87 12.58 -2.62 -5.92
N TYR A 88 12.63 -2.90 -7.23
CA TYR A 88 13.90 -3.03 -7.94
C TYR A 88 14.72 -1.73 -7.89
N PHE A 89 14.10 -0.57 -8.13
CA PHE A 89 14.80 0.71 -8.03
C PHE A 89 15.33 0.97 -6.61
N LEU A 90 14.53 0.68 -5.58
CA LEU A 90 14.90 0.87 -4.18
C LEU A 90 16.10 -0.02 -3.79
N PHE A 91 16.12 -1.29 -4.16
CA PHE A 91 17.16 -2.21 -3.67
C PHE A 91 18.42 -2.24 -4.56
N PHE A 92 18.29 -1.94 -5.86
CA PHE A 92 19.37 -2.18 -6.82
C PHE A 92 19.90 -0.92 -7.53
N ARG A 93 19.21 0.22 -7.46
CA ARG A 93 19.67 1.46 -8.11
C ARG A 93 20.19 2.48 -7.09
N ARG A 94 21.21 3.24 -7.47
CA ARG A 94 21.87 4.26 -6.64
C ARG A 94 22.38 5.40 -7.51
N PRO A 95 22.63 6.60 -6.92
CA PRO A 95 22.36 7.01 -5.53
C PRO A 95 20.92 7.51 -5.32
N PHE A 96 20.46 7.55 -4.07
CA PHE A 96 19.22 8.24 -3.68
C PHE A 96 19.29 8.65 -2.22
N SER A 97 18.47 9.64 -1.84
CA SER A 97 18.42 10.17 -0.47
C SER A 97 17.68 9.21 0.47
N TRP A 98 17.93 9.36 1.78
CA TRP A 98 17.22 8.57 2.79
C TRP A 98 15.71 8.83 2.78
N LEU A 99 15.31 10.09 2.59
CA LEU A 99 13.90 10.47 2.48
C LEU A 99 13.21 9.78 1.30
N PHE A 100 13.88 9.72 0.14
CA PHE A 100 13.36 8.98 -1.01
C PHE A 100 13.15 7.50 -0.67
N ALA A 101 14.13 6.87 -0.01
CA ALA A 101 14.04 5.47 0.39
C ALA A 101 12.85 5.21 1.32
N LEU A 102 12.63 6.06 2.33
CA LEU A 102 11.49 5.97 3.23
C LEU A 102 10.15 6.14 2.48
N GLY A 103 10.07 7.13 1.58
CA GLY A 103 8.89 7.31 0.72
C GLY A 103 8.59 6.07 -0.12
N CYS A 104 9.60 5.44 -0.71
CA CYS A 104 9.42 4.18 -1.43
C CYS A 104 8.92 3.06 -0.53
N THR A 105 9.41 2.92 0.70
CA THR A 105 8.92 1.87 1.62
C THR A 105 7.46 2.07 2.01
N ALA A 106 7.00 3.31 2.17
CA ALA A 106 5.58 3.62 2.43
C ALA A 106 4.71 3.29 1.22
N ILE A 107 5.14 3.65 0.01
CA ILE A 107 4.43 3.30 -1.24
C ILE A 107 4.38 1.78 -1.42
N ILE A 108 5.49 1.07 -1.22
CA ILE A 108 5.56 -0.38 -1.39
C ILE A 108 4.63 -1.08 -0.38
N GLY A 109 4.72 -0.73 0.91
CA GLY A 109 3.88 -1.33 1.94
C GLY A 109 2.40 -1.06 1.75
N GLY A 110 2.03 0.19 1.44
CA GLY A 110 0.63 0.57 1.20
C GLY A 110 0.04 -0.01 -0.10
N ALA A 111 0.82 -0.05 -1.18
CA ALA A 111 0.38 -0.67 -2.43
C ALA A 111 0.23 -2.19 -2.29
N ALA A 112 1.13 -2.85 -1.54
CA ALA A 112 1.03 -4.28 -1.26
C ALA A 112 -0.22 -4.64 -0.43
N GLY A 113 -0.67 -3.76 0.48
CA GLY A 113 -1.91 -3.98 1.26
C GLY A 113 -3.20 -3.83 0.45
N ASN A 114 -3.14 -3.22 -0.73
CA ASN A 114 -4.29 -3.02 -1.63
C ASN A 114 -4.33 -4.01 -2.82
N LEU A 115 -3.31 -4.86 -2.97
CA LEU A 115 -3.23 -5.93 -3.97
C LEU A 115 -3.69 -7.26 -3.36
#